data_AF-A0A3B9CY56-F1
#
_entry.id   AF-A0A3B9CY56-F1
#
_cell.length_a   1.000
_cell.length_b   1.000
_cell.length_c   1.000
_cell.angle_alpha   90.00
_cell.angle_beta   90.00
_cell.angle_gamma   90.00
#
_symmetry.space_group_name_H-M   'P 1'
#
loop_
_entity.id
_entity.type
_entity.pdbx_description
1 polymer ?
#
loop_
_entity_poly.entity_id
_entity_poly.type
_entity_poly.pdbx_seq_one_letter_code
_entity_poly.pdbx_strand_id
1 'polypeptide(L)'
;DTTVTEALDSEAVHPIEVIASLKDGKIHVQCDTQPGEKMLLNVALVRNQATRKVTAGENNRRTLAHVNIIHELKSERLNRKKIEIRFAPPSDFQAREFHVVAWAQHQVGGMIVGADRSEITP
;
A
#
# COMPACT_ATOMS: atom_id res chain seq x y z
N ASP A 1 -3.59 -7.29 -24.85
CA ASP A 1 -2.64 -6.76 -23.87
C ASP A 1 -2.60 -5.26 -23.97
N THR A 2 -2.98 -4.57 -22.89
CA THR A 2 -2.85 -3.12 -22.74
C THR A 2 -1.48 -2.81 -22.19
N THR A 3 -0.78 -1.84 -22.78
CA THR A 3 0.51 -1.39 -22.27
C THR A 3 0.33 -0.53 -21.01
N VAL A 4 1.36 -0.42 -20.17
CA VAL A 4 1.31 0.46 -18.97
C VAL A 4 1.02 1.91 -19.37
N THR A 5 1.54 2.36 -20.52
CA THR A 5 1.32 3.71 -21.04
C THR A 5 -0.16 3.95 -21.37
N GLU A 6 -0.80 3.04 -22.09
CA GLU A 6 -2.23 3.14 -22.41
C GLU A 6 -3.12 3.09 -21.16
N ALA A 7 -2.72 2.34 -20.15
CA ALA A 7 -3.44 2.29 -18.87
C ALA A 7 -3.33 3.60 -18.08
N LEU A 8 -2.19 4.30 -18.14
CA LEU A 8 -1.98 5.58 -17.44
C LEU A 8 -2.84 6.72 -18.02
N ASP A 9 -3.12 6.68 -19.33
CA ASP A 9 -3.95 7.67 -20.01
C ASP A 9 -5.46 7.39 -19.86
N SER A 10 -5.82 6.22 -19.32
CA SER A 10 -7.22 5.83 -19.09
C SER A 10 -7.71 6.29 -17.71
N GLU A 11 -8.99 6.65 -17.62
CA GLU A 11 -9.61 7.01 -16.34
C GLU A 11 -9.68 5.78 -15.42
N ALA A 12 -9.31 5.96 -14.15
CA ALA A 12 -9.33 4.87 -13.18
C ALA A 12 -10.76 4.31 -13.04
N VAL A 13 -10.95 3.04 -13.39
CA VAL A 13 -12.26 2.38 -13.37
C VAL A 13 -12.84 2.32 -11.95
N HIS A 14 -11.99 2.29 -10.91
CA HIS A 14 -12.37 2.43 -9.50
C HIS A 14 -11.44 3.43 -8.81
N PRO A 15 -11.79 4.72 -8.75
CA PRO A 15 -11.02 5.66 -7.94
C PRO A 15 -11.02 5.21 -6.48
N ILE A 16 -9.86 5.33 -5.83
CA ILE A 16 -9.68 5.06 -4.41
C ILE A 16 -9.15 6.33 -3.80
N GLU A 17 -9.71 6.75 -2.68
CA GLU A 17 -9.16 7.79 -1.83
C GLU A 17 -8.63 7.16 -0.55
N VAL A 18 -7.35 7.40 -0.24
CA VAL A 18 -6.68 6.85 0.93
C VAL A 18 -6.20 7.98 1.83
N ILE A 19 -6.63 7.94 3.09
CA ILE A 19 -6.17 8.86 4.13
C ILE A 19 -5.55 8.04 5.24
N ALA A 20 -4.24 8.25 5.49
CA ALA A 20 -3.51 7.63 6.57
C ALA A 20 -3.16 8.66 7.66
N SER A 21 -3.47 8.34 8.91
CA SER A 21 -3.14 9.19 10.07
C SER A 21 -2.68 8.37 11.27
N LEU A 22 -1.81 8.93 12.10
CA LEU A 22 -1.45 8.36 13.39
C LEU A 22 -2.46 8.82 14.44
N LYS A 23 -3.25 7.89 15.00
CA LYS A 23 -4.24 8.19 16.04
C LYS A 23 -4.19 7.09 17.10
N ASP A 24 -4.25 7.47 18.37
CA ASP A 24 -4.25 6.54 19.51
C ASP A 24 -3.10 5.50 19.47
N GLY A 25 -1.92 5.92 19.00
CA GLY A 25 -0.74 5.06 18.86
C GLY A 25 -0.84 4.01 17.74
N LYS A 26 -1.81 4.13 16.84
CA LYS A 26 -2.01 3.24 15.68
C LYS A 26 -2.03 4.03 14.39
N ILE A 27 -1.66 3.38 13.29
CA ILE A 27 -1.83 3.95 11.96
C ILE A 27 -3.26 3.63 11.52
N HIS A 28 -4.10 4.65 11.46
CA HIS A 28 -5.48 4.58 11.00
C HIS A 28 -5.52 4.90 9.51
N VAL A 29 -6.02 3.96 8.72
CA VAL A 29 -6.20 4.10 7.28
C VAL A 29 -7.68 4.09 6.97
N GLN A 30 -8.14 5.14 6.31
CA GLN A 30 -9.49 5.23 5.74
C GLN A 30 -9.38 5.11 4.23
N CYS A 31 -10.16 4.19 3.67
CA CYS A 31 -10.29 4.01 2.23
C CYS A 31 -11.74 4.26 1.82
N ASP A 32 -11.94 5.17 0.85
CA ASP A 32 -13.22 5.38 0.17
C ASP A 32 -13.09 4.94 -1.29
N THR A 33 -13.86 3.94 -1.69
CA THR A 33 -13.91 3.45 -3.08
C THR A 33 -15.22 2.69 -3.33
N GLN A 34 -15.62 2.54 -4.58
CA GLN A 34 -16.87 1.85 -4.90
C GLN A 34 -16.77 0.35 -4.61
N PRO A 35 -17.79 -0.27 -3.97
CA PRO A 35 -17.81 -1.71 -3.76
C PRO A 35 -17.97 -2.45 -5.10
N GLY A 36 -17.46 -3.68 -5.17
CA GLY A 36 -17.57 -4.51 -6.37
C GLY A 36 -17.68 -6.00 -6.05
N GLU A 37 -18.34 -6.75 -6.94
CA GLU A 37 -18.42 -8.20 -6.80
C GLU A 37 -17.04 -8.82 -7.01
N LYS A 38 -16.65 -9.79 -6.18
CA LYS A 38 -15.34 -10.47 -6.24
C LYS A 38 -14.15 -9.50 -6.23
N MET A 39 -14.31 -8.38 -5.52
CA MET A 39 -13.25 -7.38 -5.32
C MET A 39 -12.62 -7.51 -3.94
N LEU A 40 -11.30 -7.35 -3.89
CA LEU A 40 -10.52 -7.15 -2.67
C LEU A 40 -10.01 -5.71 -2.62
N LEU A 41 -10.03 -5.13 -1.42
CA LEU A 41 -9.20 -3.99 -1.07
C LEU A 41 -7.95 -4.52 -0.39
N ASN A 42 -6.80 -4.24 -0.95
CA ASN A 42 -5.51 -4.52 -0.35
C ASN A 42 -4.91 -3.22 0.16
N VAL A 43 -4.33 -3.23 1.35
CA VAL A 43 -3.71 -2.07 1.98
C VAL A 43 -2.37 -2.49 2.56
N ALA A 44 -1.30 -1.86 2.11
CA ALA A 44 0.06 -2.10 2.55
C ALA A 44 0.58 -0.91 3.34
N LEU A 45 1.16 -1.19 4.51
CA LEU A 45 2.07 -0.26 5.18
C LEU A 45 3.46 -0.44 4.56
N VAL A 46 4.02 0.62 3.99
CA VAL A 46 5.23 0.57 3.18
C VAL A 46 6.30 1.46 3.79
N ARG A 47 7.51 0.94 3.93
CA ARG A 47 8.70 1.73 4.28
C ARG A 47 9.33 2.27 3.00
N ASN A 48 9.57 3.58 2.96
CA ASN A 48 10.17 4.28 1.81
C ASN A 48 11.52 3.67 1.42
N GLN A 49 12.39 3.47 2.40
CA GLN A 49 13.74 2.93 2.21
C GLN A 49 14.14 2.02 3.37
N ALA A 50 14.83 0.93 3.07
CA ALA A 50 15.67 0.26 4.06
C ALA A 50 17.05 -0.01 3.47
N THR A 51 18.07 0.29 4.24
CA THR A 51 19.45 -0.08 3.94
C THR A 51 19.80 -1.36 4.68
N ARG A 52 20.28 -2.38 3.95
CA ARG A 52 20.81 -3.60 4.55
C ARG A 52 22.29 -3.70 4.24
N LYS A 53 23.12 -3.73 5.29
CA LYS A 53 24.54 -4.05 5.16
C LYS A 53 24.67 -5.57 4.96
N VAL A 54 25.10 -5.98 3.78
CA VAL A 54 25.31 -7.40 3.48
C VAL A 54 26.63 -7.83 4.12
N THR A 55 26.56 -8.67 5.15
CA THR A 55 27.72 -9.10 5.95
C THR A 55 28.42 -10.36 5.41
N ALA A 56 27.82 -11.08 4.45
CA ALA A 56 28.40 -12.25 3.79
C ALA A 56 27.69 -12.55 2.45
N GLY A 57 28.35 -13.29 1.55
CA GLY A 57 27.80 -13.71 0.24
C GLY A 57 28.34 -12.92 -0.96
N GLU A 58 27.76 -13.11 -2.14
CA GLU A 58 28.22 -12.48 -3.39
C GLU A 58 28.19 -10.94 -3.35
N ASN A 59 27.24 -10.38 -2.59
CA ASN A 59 27.11 -8.93 -2.35
C ASN A 59 27.86 -8.43 -1.10
N ASN A 60 28.80 -9.22 -0.57
CA ASN A 60 29.58 -8.85 0.61
C ASN A 60 30.25 -7.48 0.42
N ARG A 61 30.17 -6.63 1.45
CA ARG A 61 30.62 -5.22 1.48
C ARG A 61 29.83 -4.22 0.63
N ARG A 62 28.71 -4.62 0.01
CA ARG A 62 27.78 -3.68 -0.66
C ARG A 62 26.64 -3.28 0.28
N THR A 63 26.23 -2.01 0.20
CA THR A 63 24.99 -1.52 0.81
C THR A 63 23.88 -1.68 -0.20
N LEU A 64 22.89 -2.52 0.10
CA LEU A 64 21.68 -2.64 -0.72
C LEU A 64 20.63 -1.66 -0.18
N ALA A 65 20.24 -0.70 -1.00
CA ALA A 65 19.11 0.19 -0.74
C ALA A 65 17.87 -0.43 -1.40
N HIS A 66 16.93 -0.88 -0.58
CA HIS A 66 15.61 -1.31 -1.04
C HIS A 66 14.65 -0.15 -0.88
N VAL A 67 13.85 0.15 -1.91
CA VAL A 67 12.78 1.15 -1.87
C VAL A 67 11.43 0.44 -1.82
N ASN A 68 10.42 1.07 -1.19
CA ASN A 68 9.05 0.58 -1.09
C ASN A 68 8.92 -0.85 -0.54
N ILE A 69 9.40 -1.06 0.68
CA ILE A 69 9.32 -2.36 1.35
C ILE A 69 8.00 -2.47 2.08
N ILE A 70 7.16 -3.44 1.67
CA ILE A 70 5.93 -3.77 2.39
C ILE A 70 6.31 -4.30 3.77
N HIS A 71 5.91 -3.59 4.81
CA HIS A 71 6.08 -4.00 6.20
C HIS A 71 4.94 -4.92 6.65
N GLU A 72 3.70 -4.56 6.30
CA GLU A 72 2.50 -5.35 6.58
C GLU A 72 1.49 -5.15 5.44
N LEU A 73 0.78 -6.21 5.08
CA LEU A 73 -0.27 -6.21 4.06
C LEU A 73 -1.55 -6.76 4.66
N LYS A 74 -2.65 -6.03 4.50
CA LYS A 74 -4.00 -6.49 4.86
C LYS A 74 -4.89 -6.49 3.63
N SER A 75 -5.75 -7.48 3.56
CA SER A 75 -6.72 -7.63 2.48
C SER A 75 -8.11 -7.82 3.07
N GLU A 76 -9.08 -7.03 2.60
CA GLU A 76 -10.49 -7.17 2.96
C GLU A 76 -11.35 -7.27 1.71
N ARG A 77 -12.53 -7.90 1.84
CA ARG A 77 -13.51 -7.89 0.75
C ARG A 77 -14.02 -6.47 0.54
N LEU A 78 -13.98 -5.97 -0.69
CA LEU A 78 -14.48 -4.65 -1.06
C LEU A 78 -16.00 -4.69 -1.28
N ASN A 79 -16.74 -4.88 -0.18
CA ASN A 79 -18.20 -5.01 -0.16
C ASN A 79 -18.95 -3.79 0.38
N ARG A 80 -18.22 -2.75 0.78
CA ARG A 80 -18.74 -1.50 1.31
C ARG A 80 -17.84 -0.36 0.86
N LYS A 81 -18.43 0.83 0.76
CA LYS A 81 -17.76 2.02 0.22
C LYS A 81 -16.60 2.51 1.09
N LYS A 82 -16.80 2.51 2.42
CA LYS A 82 -15.82 2.98 3.40
C LYS A 82 -15.26 1.82 4.21
N ILE A 83 -13.95 1.67 4.19
CA ILE A 83 -13.23 0.63 4.93
C ILE A 83 -12.18 1.31 5.81
N GLU A 84 -12.13 0.89 7.07
CA GLU A 84 -11.09 1.31 8.01
C GLU A 84 -10.15 0.16 8.30
N ILE A 85 -8.85 0.42 8.16
CA ILE A 85 -7.80 -0.54 8.48
C ILE A 85 -6.86 0.09 9.50
N ARG A 86 -6.36 -0.73 10.44
CA ARG A 86 -5.42 -0.28 11.46
C ARG A 86 -4.15 -1.10 11.40
N PHE A 87 -3.00 -0.44 11.47
CA PHE A 87 -1.70 -1.09 11.64
C PHE A 87 -1.11 -0.73 13.00
N ALA A 88 -0.39 -1.69 13.59
CA ALA A 88 0.51 -1.38 14.68
C ALA A 88 1.77 -0.75 14.08
N PRO A 89 2.23 0.42 14.58
CA PRO A 89 3.50 0.97 14.11
C PRO A 89 4.64 0.00 14.48
N PRO A 90 5.61 -0.25 13.58
CA PRO A 90 6.84 -0.95 13.96
C PRO A 90 7.59 -0.22 15.07
N SER A 91 8.47 -0.93 15.77
CA SER A 91 9.23 -0.39 16.91
C SER A 91 10.09 0.83 16.56
N ASP A 92 10.53 0.93 15.31
CA ASP A 92 11.35 2.03 14.76
C ASP A 92 10.53 3.00 13.89
N PHE A 93 9.20 3.04 14.07
CA PHE A 93 8.32 3.83 13.22
C PHE A 93 8.63 5.33 13.26
N GLN A 94 8.80 5.91 12.08
CA GLN A 94 8.85 7.34 11.85
C GLN A 94 7.92 7.68 10.69
N ALA A 95 6.91 8.53 10.90
CA ALA A 95 5.86 8.80 9.91
C ALA A 95 6.39 9.22 8.53
N ARG A 96 7.52 9.94 8.47
CA ARG A 96 8.15 10.37 7.20
C ARG A 96 8.88 9.26 6.44
N GLU A 97 9.14 8.14 7.10
CA GLU A 97 9.82 6.98 6.51
C GLU A 97 8.82 5.94 5.99
N PHE A 98 7.53 6.15 6.22
CA PHE A 98 6.46 5.23 5.85
C PHE A 98 5.33 5.94 5.10
N HIS A 99 4.68 5.18 4.23
CA HIS A 99 3.42 5.58 3.61
C HIS A 99 2.50 4.37 3.53
N VAL A 100 1.26 4.62 3.14
CA VAL A 100 0.28 3.57 2.87
C VAL A 100 -0.03 3.53 1.38
N VAL A 101 -0.07 2.34 0.81
CA VAL A 101 -0.59 2.10 -0.55
C VAL A 101 -1.83 1.24 -0.42
N ALA A 102 -2.92 1.63 -1.05
CA ALA A 102 -4.12 0.81 -1.17
C ALA A 102 -4.44 0.55 -2.64
N TRP A 103 -4.97 -0.64 -2.94
CA TRP A 103 -5.43 -0.96 -4.29
C TRP A 103 -6.63 -1.92 -4.28
N ALA A 104 -7.53 -1.71 -5.24
CA ALA A 104 -8.69 -2.56 -5.49
C ALA A 104 -8.34 -3.58 -6.56
N GLN A 105 -8.61 -4.85 -6.29
CA GLN A 105 -8.17 -5.97 -7.12
C GLN A 105 -9.29 -7.00 -7.33
N HIS A 106 -9.47 -7.45 -8.56
CA HIS A 106 -10.39 -8.53 -8.88
C HIS A 106 -9.82 -9.89 -8.42
N GLN A 107 -10.61 -10.69 -7.70
CA GLN A 107 -10.16 -11.93 -7.07
C GLN A 107 -9.77 -13.03 -8.06
N VAL A 108 -10.49 -13.13 -9.18
CA VAL A 108 -10.33 -14.27 -10.11
C VAL A 108 -9.16 -14.04 -11.07
N GLY A 109 -8.87 -12.79 -11.42
CA GLY A 109 -7.87 -12.43 -12.45
C GLY A 109 -6.71 -11.58 -11.94
N GLY A 110 -6.75 -11.16 -10.67
CA GLY A 110 -5.71 -10.33 -10.06
C GLY A 110 -5.60 -8.92 -10.63
N MET A 111 -6.48 -8.52 -11.56
CA MET A 111 -6.46 -7.20 -12.18
C MET A 111 -6.66 -6.11 -11.12
N ILE A 112 -5.73 -5.15 -11.09
CA ILE A 112 -5.83 -3.95 -10.27
C ILE A 112 -6.59 -2.91 -11.08
N VAL A 113 -7.66 -2.37 -10.51
CA VAL A 113 -8.58 -1.44 -11.19
C VAL A 113 -8.60 -0.04 -10.55
N GLY A 114 -7.83 0.13 -9.49
CA GLY A 114 -7.69 1.37 -8.74
C GLY A 114 -6.57 1.24 -7.72
N ALA A 115 -5.83 2.31 -7.50
CA ALA A 115 -4.81 2.39 -6.47
C ALA A 115 -4.62 3.84 -6.04
N ASP A 116 -4.23 4.05 -4.78
CA ASP A 116 -3.88 5.35 -4.24
C ASP A 116 -2.83 5.23 -3.12
N ARG A 117 -2.12 6.31 -2.86
CA ARG A 117 -1.05 6.41 -1.85
C ARG A 117 -1.31 7.56 -0.90
N SER A 118 -1.11 7.31 0.39
CA SER A 118 -1.22 8.34 1.43
C SER A 118 0.05 8.39 2.28
N GLU A 119 0.60 9.58 2.46
CA GLU A 119 1.58 9.83 3.52
C GLU A 119 0.87 9.75 4.88
N ILE A 120 1.58 9.29 5.92
CA ILE A 120 0.97 9.17 7.25
C ILE A 120 1.05 10.53 7.95
N THR A 121 -0.11 11.18 8.15
CA THR A 121 -0.16 12.42 8.90
C THR A 121 -0.11 12.15 10.42
N PRO A 122 0.64 12.93 11.22
CA PRO A 122 0.60 12.85 12.67
C PRO A 122 -0.77 13.16 13.27
#